data_AF-A0A1A8JWF7-F1
#
_entry.id   AF-A0A1A8JWF7-F1
#
_cell.length_a   1.000
_cell.length_b   1.000
_cell.length_c   1.000
_cell.angle_alpha   90.00
_cell.angle_beta   90.00
_cell.angle_gamma   90.00
#
_symmetry.space_group_name_H-M   'P 1'
#
loop_
_entity.id
_entity.type
_entity.pdbx_description
1 polymer ?
#
loop_
_entity_poly.entity_id
_entity_poly.type
_entity_poly.pdbx_seq_one_letter_code
_entity_poly.pdbx_strand_id
1 'polypeptide(L)'
;SKPRVSGRGGGLAILYRETWKVLPVSLPPLTTLECLACQLSGPTPTIIVTVYRPPKFSPEFLNELSALLSHLSALSPNVILLGDFNIHMDNTALPLSKDFSSSLDSLSFHQYANFPTHIKGHTLDLICCSGLTPSNCTADPLPFTDHFLISFSVPLRLSIIKSPRIISFRNIKDIDLASLSSSFATLTPNLSSTPDDLVIQYNNGLVSILNSFAPIKSRSVYFTRSAPWFTPALRSLKATNRRLERLYKKTGLTIHKDLYSAQISLYKDSISHAKSQYYSGLISSNSSNTKTLFSIMNSIFQPPDSLPIHLYSSETCNSLLQFFNDKVNRIHLSLPHSSPPSPDLFEPTIQFSSFELPHPSEILDYITKSKPSTCQLDPIPTVLVKSCLSSLLPFITAIIHSSLS
;
A
#
# COMPACT_ATOMS: atom_id res chain seq x y z
N SER A 1 10.29 4.36 -13.59
CA SER A 1 11.67 4.43 -14.11
C SER A 1 11.63 4.32 -15.62
N LYS A 2 12.67 4.79 -16.30
CA LYS A 2 12.87 4.67 -17.74
C LYS A 2 14.26 4.06 -17.97
N PRO A 3 14.35 2.73 -18.19
CA PRO A 3 15.64 2.09 -18.46
C PRO A 3 16.22 2.62 -19.78
N ARG A 4 17.55 2.62 -19.89
CA ARG A 4 18.23 2.99 -21.14
C ARG A 4 17.87 1.99 -22.25
N VAL A 5 17.66 2.50 -23.46
CA VAL A 5 17.24 1.69 -24.63
C VAL A 5 18.40 0.88 -25.21
N SER A 6 19.63 1.35 -25.08
CA SER A 6 20.83 0.70 -25.62
C SER A 6 22.01 0.71 -24.64
N GLY A 7 22.91 -0.26 -24.76
CA GLY A 7 24.05 -0.44 -23.86
C GLY A 7 23.75 -1.27 -22.60
N ARG A 8 24.76 -1.50 -21.77
CA ARG A 8 24.63 -2.32 -20.54
C ARG A 8 24.33 -1.43 -19.33
N GLY A 9 23.09 -1.49 -18.85
CA GLY A 9 22.65 -0.79 -17.64
C GLY A 9 22.44 0.71 -17.82
N GLY A 10 21.90 1.34 -16.76
CA GLY A 10 21.60 2.78 -16.73
C GLY A 10 20.14 3.12 -17.01
N GLY A 11 19.87 4.41 -17.06
CA GLY A 11 18.54 4.99 -17.20
C GLY A 11 18.14 5.84 -16.00
N LEU A 12 16.94 6.39 -16.06
CA LEU A 12 16.44 7.38 -15.12
C LEU A 12 15.36 6.80 -14.22
N ALA A 13 15.32 7.25 -12.97
CA ALA A 13 14.28 6.87 -12.03
C ALA A 13 13.88 8.04 -11.14
N ILE A 14 12.57 8.19 -10.95
CA ILE A 14 11.99 9.08 -9.95
C ILE A 14 11.37 8.19 -8.88
N LEU A 15 11.77 8.38 -7.62
CA LEU A 15 11.20 7.71 -6.45
C LEU A 15 10.38 8.73 -5.66
N TYR A 16 9.13 8.40 -5.39
CA TYR A 16 8.21 9.28 -4.66
C TYR A 16 7.41 8.52 -3.61
N ARG A 17 6.81 9.24 -2.66
CA ARG A 17 5.95 8.64 -1.64
C ARG A 17 4.65 8.15 -2.27
N GLU A 18 4.25 6.92 -1.98
CA GLU A 18 3.03 6.30 -2.51
C GLU A 18 1.73 7.07 -2.20
N THR A 19 1.77 7.99 -1.24
CA THR A 19 0.65 8.83 -0.85
C THR A 19 0.42 9.98 -1.84
N TRP A 20 1.44 10.41 -2.59
CA TRP A 20 1.34 11.56 -3.49
C TRP A 20 0.61 11.21 -4.77
N LYS A 21 -0.22 12.15 -5.26
CA LYS A 21 -0.82 12.04 -6.58
C LYS A 21 0.19 12.46 -7.65
N VAL A 22 0.76 11.46 -8.30
CA VAL A 22 1.79 11.61 -9.34
C VAL A 22 1.24 11.10 -10.66
N LEU A 23 1.34 11.92 -11.71
CA LEU A 23 0.92 11.58 -13.06
C LEU A 23 2.15 11.55 -13.99
N PRO A 24 2.24 10.61 -14.93
CA PRO A 24 3.31 10.64 -15.94
C PRO A 24 3.15 11.87 -16.84
N VAL A 25 4.27 12.44 -17.30
CA VAL A 25 4.28 13.54 -18.27
C VAL A 25 4.92 13.07 -19.56
N SER A 26 4.21 13.24 -20.68
CA SER A 26 4.73 12.98 -22.01
C SER A 26 5.71 14.09 -22.40
N LEU A 27 6.87 13.68 -22.89
CA LEU A 27 7.95 14.57 -23.31
C LEU A 27 8.17 14.49 -24.82
N PRO A 28 8.69 15.55 -25.45
CA PRO A 28 9.12 15.48 -26.84
C PRO A 28 10.20 14.41 -27.05
N PRO A 29 10.35 13.90 -28.29
CA PRO A 29 11.46 13.02 -28.62
C PRO A 29 12.78 13.82 -28.51
N LEU A 30 13.73 13.26 -27.74
CA LEU A 30 15.03 13.88 -27.46
C LEU A 30 16.10 12.84 -27.74
N THR A 31 17.15 13.23 -28.45
CA THR A 31 18.26 12.34 -28.86
C THR A 31 19.56 12.67 -28.14
N THR A 32 19.70 13.92 -27.68
CA THR A 32 20.93 14.43 -27.05
C THR A 32 20.97 14.22 -25.54
N LEU A 33 19.81 13.90 -24.94
CA LEU A 33 19.65 13.71 -23.51
C LEU A 33 18.57 12.68 -23.19
N GLU A 34 18.76 11.97 -22.09
CA GLU A 34 17.75 11.11 -21.51
C GLU A 34 16.89 11.94 -20.55
N CYS A 35 15.56 11.80 -20.65
CA CYS A 35 14.62 12.45 -19.75
C CYS A 35 13.53 11.51 -19.24
N LEU A 36 13.13 11.73 -17.99
CA LEU A 36 11.94 11.18 -17.36
C LEU A 36 11.24 12.29 -16.58
N ALA A 37 9.94 12.46 -16.80
CA ALA A 37 9.15 13.49 -16.15
C ALA A 37 7.89 12.94 -15.49
N CYS A 38 7.50 13.58 -14.39
CA CYS A 38 6.22 13.35 -13.75
C CYS A 38 5.65 14.67 -13.20
N GLN A 39 4.34 14.75 -13.10
CA GLN A 39 3.62 15.87 -12.51
C GLN A 39 3.14 15.48 -11.11
N LEU A 40 3.53 16.28 -10.13
CA LEU A 40 2.92 16.29 -8.81
C LEU A 40 1.63 17.12 -8.87
N SER A 41 0.49 16.49 -8.58
CA SER A 41 -0.80 17.18 -8.57
C SER A 41 -0.94 18.06 -7.34
N GLY A 42 -1.59 19.21 -7.49
CA GLY A 42 -1.86 20.19 -6.43
C GLY A 42 -2.67 21.36 -6.99
N PRO A 43 -2.96 22.41 -6.20
CA PRO A 43 -3.58 23.64 -6.69
C PRO A 43 -2.79 24.28 -7.84
N THR A 44 -1.46 24.24 -7.73
CA THR A 44 -0.52 24.56 -8.81
C THR A 44 0.29 23.30 -9.09
N PRO A 45 -0.03 22.54 -10.16
CA PRO A 45 0.70 21.32 -10.50
C PRO A 45 2.19 21.61 -10.64
N THR A 46 3.06 20.72 -10.16
CA THR A 46 4.51 20.91 -10.27
C THR A 46 5.12 19.80 -11.10
N ILE A 47 5.88 20.13 -12.13
CA ILE A 47 6.53 19.16 -13.00
C ILE A 47 7.93 18.90 -12.49
N ILE A 48 8.26 17.64 -12.25
CA ILE A 48 9.60 17.19 -11.92
C ILE A 48 10.16 16.44 -13.12
N VAL A 49 11.34 16.85 -13.56
CA VAL A 49 12.07 16.24 -14.66
C VAL A 49 13.44 15.85 -14.19
N THR A 50 13.80 14.58 -14.40
CA THR A 50 15.18 14.10 -14.24
C THR A 50 15.82 13.98 -15.61
N VAL A 51 17.02 14.53 -15.75
CA VAL A 51 17.81 14.60 -16.99
C VAL A 51 19.12 13.84 -16.79
N TYR A 52 19.57 13.16 -17.84
CA TYR A 52 20.95 12.76 -17.99
C TYR A 52 21.42 13.15 -19.40
N ARG A 53 22.37 14.07 -19.50
CA ARG A 53 23.03 14.40 -20.76
C ARG A 53 24.39 13.68 -20.80
N PRO A 54 24.64 12.78 -21.78
CA PRO A 54 25.96 12.21 -21.97
C PRO A 54 27.03 13.29 -22.22
N PRO A 55 28.29 13.09 -21.79
CA PRO A 55 29.35 14.09 -21.95
C PRO A 55 29.77 14.36 -23.41
N LYS A 56 29.33 13.53 -24.35
CA LYS A 56 29.65 13.66 -25.78
C LYS A 56 29.05 14.95 -26.33
N PHE A 57 29.85 15.69 -27.09
CA PHE A 57 29.36 16.87 -27.81
C PHE A 57 28.23 16.49 -28.78
N SER A 58 27.17 17.31 -28.77
CA SER A 58 26.11 17.27 -29.77
C SER A 58 25.70 18.71 -30.09
N PRO A 59 25.72 19.12 -31.37
CA PRO A 59 25.32 20.46 -31.77
C PRO A 59 23.81 20.72 -31.63
N GLU A 60 22.98 19.67 -31.62
CA GLU A 60 21.53 19.78 -31.47
C GLU A 60 21.08 20.00 -30.02
N PHE A 61 21.98 19.82 -29.04
CA PHE A 61 21.64 19.81 -27.62
C PHE A 61 20.90 21.08 -27.16
N LEU A 62 21.38 22.26 -27.52
CA LEU A 62 20.77 23.52 -27.07
C LEU A 62 19.37 23.72 -27.70
N ASN A 63 19.18 23.26 -28.94
CA ASN A 63 17.87 23.32 -29.60
C ASN A 63 16.88 22.36 -28.93
N GLU A 64 17.31 21.12 -28.64
CA GLU A 64 16.50 20.14 -27.92
C GLU A 64 16.19 20.60 -26.49
N LEU A 65 17.15 21.22 -25.80
CA LEU A 65 16.95 21.81 -24.48
C LEU A 65 15.91 22.93 -24.52
N SER A 66 16.03 23.86 -25.47
CA SER A 66 15.07 24.97 -25.62
C SER A 66 13.66 24.47 -25.89
N ALA A 67 13.51 23.47 -26.78
CA ALA A 67 12.23 22.80 -27.03
C ALA A 67 11.67 22.11 -25.77
N LEU A 68 12.52 21.41 -25.01
CA LEU A 68 12.15 20.78 -23.75
C LEU A 68 11.66 21.82 -22.73
N LEU A 69 12.44 22.87 -22.48
CA LEU A 69 12.09 23.92 -21.52
C LEU A 69 10.79 24.64 -21.89
N SER A 70 10.60 24.92 -23.19
CA SER A 70 9.37 25.54 -23.71
C SER A 70 8.15 24.64 -23.47
N HIS A 71 8.28 23.35 -23.78
CA HIS A 71 7.24 22.35 -23.53
C HIS A 71 6.87 22.25 -22.05
N LEU A 72 7.87 22.19 -21.17
CA LEU A 72 7.64 22.12 -19.72
C LEU A 72 6.95 23.37 -19.17
N SER A 73 7.36 24.55 -19.65
CA SER A 73 6.78 25.83 -19.25
C SER A 73 5.32 25.98 -19.68
N ALA A 74 4.95 25.39 -20.83
CA ALA A 74 3.57 25.36 -21.30
C ALA A 74 2.66 24.45 -20.44
N LEU A 75 3.23 23.43 -19.78
CA LEU A 75 2.47 22.48 -18.96
C LEU A 75 2.26 22.98 -17.52
N SER A 76 3.22 23.74 -16.96
CA SER A 76 3.09 24.31 -15.63
C SER A 76 4.03 25.50 -15.41
N PRO A 77 3.60 26.51 -14.62
CA PRO A 77 4.50 27.56 -14.14
C PRO A 77 5.56 27.04 -13.14
N ASN A 78 5.34 25.88 -12.52
CA ASN A 78 6.21 25.29 -11.52
C ASN A 78 6.94 24.08 -12.11
N VAL A 79 8.23 24.24 -12.41
CA VAL A 79 9.07 23.19 -12.99
C VAL A 79 10.35 23.03 -12.18
N ILE A 80 10.70 21.78 -11.87
CA ILE A 80 11.96 21.39 -11.24
C ILE A 80 12.68 20.43 -12.20
N LEU A 81 13.80 20.87 -12.74
CA LEU A 81 14.68 20.14 -13.65
C LEU A 81 15.95 19.75 -12.88
N LEU A 82 16.21 18.45 -12.78
CA LEU A 82 17.28 17.86 -11.97
C LEU A 82 18.12 16.89 -12.79
N GLY A 83 19.39 16.74 -12.44
CA GLY A 83 20.21 15.61 -12.89
C GLY A 83 21.58 16.02 -13.41
N ASP A 84 22.27 15.06 -14.02
CA ASP A 84 23.63 15.22 -14.53
C ASP A 84 23.61 15.75 -15.96
N PHE A 85 24.09 16.98 -16.14
CA PHE A 85 24.16 17.62 -17.45
C PHE A 85 25.52 17.44 -18.13
N ASN A 86 26.55 16.98 -17.41
CA ASN A 86 27.94 16.97 -17.90
C ASN A 86 28.34 18.32 -18.54
N ILE A 87 27.94 19.43 -17.92
CA ILE A 87 28.32 20.80 -18.29
C ILE A 87 29.00 21.40 -17.08
N HIS A 88 30.20 21.96 -17.27
CA HIS A 88 30.97 22.63 -16.21
C HIS A 88 30.37 24.00 -15.89
N MET A 89 29.30 24.01 -15.09
CA MET A 89 28.61 25.24 -14.69
C MET A 89 29.43 26.11 -13.74
N ASP A 90 30.47 25.52 -13.11
CA ASP A 90 31.50 26.23 -12.35
C ASP A 90 32.42 27.10 -13.23
N ASN A 91 32.46 26.86 -14.54
CA ASN A 91 33.30 27.62 -15.47
C ASN A 91 32.46 28.43 -16.47
N THR A 92 32.20 29.69 -16.12
CA THR A 92 31.41 30.63 -16.94
C THR A 92 32.16 31.15 -18.18
N ALA A 93 33.44 30.82 -18.37
CA ALA A 93 34.18 31.20 -19.58
C ALA A 93 33.84 30.30 -20.78
N LEU A 94 33.30 29.10 -20.53
CA LEU A 94 32.97 28.14 -21.58
C LEU A 94 31.72 28.59 -22.37
N PRO A 95 31.75 28.58 -23.71
CA PRO A 95 30.60 28.95 -24.54
C PRO A 95 29.33 28.15 -24.20
N LEU A 96 29.47 26.82 -24.06
CA LEU A 96 28.33 25.95 -23.74
C LEU A 96 27.67 26.32 -22.40
N SER A 97 28.45 26.66 -21.37
CA SER A 97 27.91 27.06 -20.06
C SER A 97 27.15 28.38 -20.14
N LYS A 98 27.63 29.34 -20.96
CA LYS A 98 26.94 30.61 -21.22
C LYS A 98 25.63 30.41 -21.98
N ASP A 99 25.67 29.64 -23.07
CA ASP A 99 24.49 29.40 -23.92
C ASP A 99 23.43 28.59 -23.17
N PHE A 100 23.86 27.63 -22.34
CA PHE A 100 22.97 26.88 -21.45
C PHE A 100 22.30 27.81 -20.43
N SER A 101 23.06 28.70 -19.77
CA SER A 101 22.51 29.67 -18.82
C SER A 101 21.52 30.62 -19.51
N SER A 102 21.87 31.14 -20.69
CA SER A 102 20.98 31.98 -21.48
C SER A 102 19.68 31.28 -21.86
N SER A 103 19.73 29.97 -22.15
CA SER A 103 18.55 29.17 -22.45
C SER A 103 17.64 29.03 -21.24
N LEU A 104 18.21 28.81 -20.04
CA LEU A 104 17.45 28.77 -18.79
C LEU A 104 16.80 30.13 -18.48
N ASP A 105 17.58 31.21 -18.54
CA ASP A 105 17.11 32.56 -18.22
C ASP A 105 15.97 33.01 -19.15
N SER A 106 16.03 32.63 -20.43
CA SER A 106 14.99 32.97 -21.42
C SER A 106 13.59 32.45 -21.06
N LEU A 107 13.52 31.42 -20.21
CA LEU A 107 12.28 30.77 -19.76
C LEU A 107 12.13 30.83 -18.23
N SER A 108 12.81 31.79 -17.58
CA SER A 108 12.75 32.01 -16.12
C SER A 108 13.16 30.81 -15.28
N PHE A 109 14.04 29.95 -15.80
CA PHE A 109 14.69 28.91 -15.01
C PHE A 109 15.95 29.48 -14.35
N HIS A 110 16.12 29.18 -13.07
CA HIS A 110 17.33 29.53 -12.33
C HIS A 110 18.01 28.26 -11.83
N GLN A 111 19.33 28.20 -11.95
CA GLN A 111 20.16 27.13 -11.41
C GLN A 111 20.56 27.47 -9.96
N TYR A 112 20.47 26.50 -9.05
CA TYR A 112 20.68 26.71 -7.60
C TYR A 112 21.82 25.89 -6.99
N ALA A 113 22.53 25.05 -7.75
CA ALA A 113 23.69 24.31 -7.25
C ALA A 113 24.97 25.11 -7.48
N ASN A 114 25.44 25.81 -6.45
CA ASN A 114 26.64 26.66 -6.48
C ASN A 114 27.85 26.02 -5.77
N PHE A 115 27.86 24.69 -5.67
CA PHE A 115 28.86 23.89 -4.99
C PHE A 115 29.28 22.70 -5.86
N PRO A 116 30.48 22.14 -5.65
CA PRO A 116 30.89 20.92 -6.33
C PRO A 116 29.88 19.79 -6.12
N THR A 117 29.55 19.08 -7.19
CA THR A 117 28.63 17.93 -7.18
C THR A 117 29.34 16.62 -7.47
N HIS A 118 30.63 16.69 -7.73
CA HIS A 118 31.50 15.57 -8.06
C HIS A 118 32.81 15.66 -7.28
N ILE A 119 33.44 14.51 -6.94
CA ILE A 119 34.69 14.45 -6.17
C ILE A 119 35.86 15.23 -6.79
N LYS A 120 35.79 15.50 -8.10
CA LYS A 120 36.80 16.28 -8.84
C LYS A 120 36.62 17.80 -8.73
N GLY A 121 35.61 18.28 -8.00
CA GLY A 121 35.41 19.70 -7.72
C GLY A 121 34.49 20.46 -8.68
N HIS A 122 33.90 19.79 -9.68
CA HIS A 122 33.03 20.44 -10.68
C HIS A 122 31.55 20.39 -10.31
N THR A 123 30.78 21.29 -10.90
CA THR A 123 29.32 21.37 -10.78
C THR A 123 28.68 20.84 -12.05
N LEU A 124 28.37 19.55 -12.07
CA LEU A 124 27.82 18.84 -13.24
C LEU A 124 26.34 18.48 -13.06
N ASP A 125 25.93 18.25 -11.81
CA ASP A 125 24.58 17.88 -11.43
C ASP A 125 23.81 19.13 -11.00
N LEU A 126 22.72 19.46 -11.70
CA LEU A 126 22.07 20.76 -11.58
C LEU A 126 20.71 20.67 -10.87
N ILE A 127 20.37 21.74 -10.15
CA ILE A 127 19.03 22.03 -9.65
C ILE A 127 18.53 23.26 -10.39
N CYS A 128 17.74 23.09 -11.43
CA CYS A 128 17.14 24.21 -12.17
C CYS A 128 15.65 24.30 -11.85
N CYS A 129 15.17 25.46 -11.45
CA CYS A 129 13.75 25.65 -11.10
C CYS A 129 13.17 26.88 -11.80
N SER A 130 11.91 26.77 -12.23
CA SER A 130 11.05 27.87 -12.69
C SER A 130 9.80 27.93 -11.80
N GLY A 131 9.37 29.15 -11.44
CA GLY A 131 8.26 29.41 -10.51
C GLY A 131 8.48 28.98 -9.06
N LEU A 132 9.66 28.43 -8.73
CA LEU A 132 10.00 27.85 -7.43
C LEU A 132 11.41 28.23 -7.01
N THR A 133 11.60 28.42 -5.70
CA THR A 133 12.91 28.69 -5.09
C THR A 133 13.26 27.58 -4.11
N PRO A 134 14.19 26.68 -4.44
CA PRO A 134 14.68 25.68 -3.49
C PRO A 134 15.50 26.34 -2.38
N SER A 135 15.48 25.69 -1.22
CA SER A 135 16.24 26.07 -0.02
C SER A 135 17.06 24.89 0.50
N ASN A 136 18.05 25.16 1.36
CA ASN A 136 18.90 24.13 1.96
C ASN A 136 19.58 23.20 0.93
N CYS A 137 20.02 23.78 -0.20
CA CYS A 137 20.77 23.05 -1.22
C CYS A 137 22.11 22.61 -0.64
N THR A 138 22.37 21.30 -0.66
CA THR A 138 23.55 20.68 -0.09
C THR A 138 24.04 19.56 -1.00
N ALA A 139 25.34 19.30 -0.98
CA ALA A 139 25.96 18.13 -1.60
C ALA A 139 26.64 17.28 -0.53
N ASP A 140 26.17 16.05 -0.37
CA ASP A 140 26.71 15.09 0.59
C ASP A 140 27.52 14.00 -0.14
N PRO A 141 28.79 13.77 0.20
CA PRO A 141 29.57 12.70 -0.42
C PRO A 141 29.02 11.33 -0.02
N LEU A 142 28.94 10.42 -0.99
CA LEU A 142 28.57 9.03 -0.79
C LEU A 142 29.79 8.13 -1.02
N PRO A 143 29.97 7.05 -0.22
CA PRO A 143 31.20 6.25 -0.29
C PRO A 143 31.28 5.29 -1.50
N PHE A 144 30.23 5.24 -2.34
CA PHE A 144 30.10 4.26 -3.43
C PHE A 144 29.90 4.91 -4.81
N THR A 145 30.07 6.23 -4.92
CA THR A 145 29.94 7.00 -6.16
C THR A 145 30.86 8.22 -6.09
N ASP A 146 31.33 8.67 -7.25
CA ASP A 146 32.10 9.89 -7.45
C ASP A 146 31.21 11.15 -7.52
N HIS A 147 29.91 10.99 -7.76
CA HIS A 147 28.90 12.02 -7.59
C HIS A 147 28.47 12.19 -6.12
N PHE A 148 28.10 13.41 -5.75
CA PHE A 148 27.53 13.74 -4.45
C PHE A 148 26.01 13.62 -4.47
N LEU A 149 25.43 13.25 -3.33
CA LEU A 149 23.99 13.31 -3.13
C LEU A 149 23.56 14.76 -2.97
N ILE A 150 22.88 15.29 -3.97
CA ILE A 150 22.29 16.62 -3.90
C ILE A 150 20.95 16.54 -3.16
N SER A 151 20.81 17.37 -2.12
CA SER A 151 19.59 17.49 -1.33
C SER A 151 19.15 18.95 -1.25
N PHE A 152 17.84 19.19 -1.35
CA PHE A 152 17.24 20.53 -1.24
C PHE A 152 15.78 20.41 -0.76
N SER A 153 15.18 21.53 -0.39
CA SER A 153 13.81 21.63 0.10
C SER A 153 12.99 22.64 -0.70
N VAL A 154 11.81 22.24 -1.17
CA VAL A 154 10.84 23.11 -1.84
C VAL A 154 9.48 22.97 -1.15
N PRO A 155 8.84 24.07 -0.71
CA PRO A 155 7.50 24.03 -0.16
C PRO A 155 6.46 23.82 -1.28
N LEU A 156 5.75 22.69 -1.24
CA LEU A 156 4.72 22.35 -2.24
C LEU A 156 3.38 22.00 -1.57
N ARG A 157 2.27 22.42 -2.18
CA ARG A 157 0.92 21.98 -1.81
C ARG A 157 0.50 20.83 -2.73
N LEU A 158 0.44 19.62 -2.19
CA LEU A 158 0.24 18.39 -2.96
C LEU A 158 -1.14 17.77 -2.74
N SER A 159 -1.76 17.25 -3.80
CA SER A 159 -2.87 16.31 -3.69
C SER A 159 -2.37 14.94 -3.25
N ILE A 160 -3.09 14.32 -2.31
CA ILE A 160 -2.78 13.00 -1.74
C ILE A 160 -3.84 12.00 -2.23
N ILE A 161 -3.42 10.83 -2.75
CA ILE A 161 -4.33 9.80 -3.29
C ILE A 161 -4.93 8.96 -2.16
N LYS A 162 -4.11 8.51 -1.21
CA LYS A 162 -4.55 7.58 -0.18
C LYS A 162 -5.18 8.36 0.97
N SER A 163 -6.51 8.44 0.96
CA SER A 163 -7.26 8.77 2.17
C SER A 163 -6.97 7.71 3.24
N PRO A 164 -6.76 8.11 4.50
CA PRO A 164 -6.70 7.13 5.57
C PRO A 164 -7.97 6.29 5.58
N ARG A 165 -7.83 4.97 5.72
CA ARG A 165 -8.99 4.12 5.95
C ARG A 165 -9.32 4.16 7.43
N ILE A 166 -10.56 4.47 7.74
CA ILE A 166 -11.08 4.26 9.10
C ILE A 166 -11.35 2.77 9.20
N ILE A 167 -10.60 2.07 10.05
CA ILE A 167 -10.90 0.71 10.45
C ILE A 167 -11.59 0.73 11.80
N SER A 168 -12.55 -0.15 11.99
CA SER A 168 -13.22 -0.40 13.26
C SER A 168 -12.84 -1.79 13.76
N PHE A 169 -12.45 -1.90 15.02
CA PHE A 169 -12.03 -3.16 15.62
C PHE A 169 -12.41 -3.21 17.10
N ARG A 170 -12.44 -4.43 17.66
CA ARG A 170 -12.59 -4.69 19.10
C ARG A 170 -11.33 -5.38 19.61
N ASN A 171 -10.91 -5.07 20.84
CA ASN A 171 -9.78 -5.77 21.46
C ASN A 171 -10.21 -7.09 22.09
N ILE A 172 -10.58 -8.07 21.25
CA ILE A 172 -11.19 -9.32 21.72
C ILE A 172 -10.19 -10.21 22.47
N LYS A 173 -8.90 -10.10 22.15
CA LYS A 173 -7.83 -10.92 22.74
C LYS A 173 -7.55 -10.61 24.21
N ASP A 174 -8.02 -9.45 24.67
CA ASP A 174 -7.78 -8.92 26.01
C ASP A 174 -9.02 -9.04 26.92
N ILE A 175 -10.05 -9.74 26.44
CA ILE A 175 -11.26 -9.99 27.23
C ILE A 175 -10.97 -11.09 28.24
N ASP A 176 -11.28 -10.82 29.52
CA ASP A 176 -11.35 -11.87 30.54
C ASP A 176 -12.58 -12.76 30.28
N LEU A 177 -12.32 -13.99 29.84
CA LEU A 177 -13.35 -14.97 29.50
C LEU A 177 -14.20 -15.38 30.71
N ALA A 178 -13.65 -15.41 31.92
CA ALA A 178 -14.40 -15.82 33.11
C ALA A 178 -15.48 -14.79 33.46
N SER A 179 -15.11 -13.51 33.47
CA SER A 179 -16.05 -12.40 33.68
C SER A 179 -17.07 -12.32 32.55
N LEU A 180 -16.66 -12.48 31.29
CA LEU A 180 -17.56 -12.49 30.14
C LEU A 180 -18.60 -13.62 30.24
N SER A 181 -18.16 -14.84 30.54
CA SER A 181 -19.06 -16.01 30.70
C SER A 181 -20.05 -15.80 31.85
N SER A 182 -19.62 -15.16 32.93
CA SER A 182 -20.49 -14.81 34.07
C SER A 182 -21.54 -13.78 33.66
N SER A 183 -21.18 -12.75 32.90
CA SER A 183 -22.15 -11.78 32.37
C SER A 183 -23.13 -12.44 31.40
N PHE A 184 -22.69 -13.35 30.53
CA PHE A 184 -23.58 -14.09 29.65
C PHE A 184 -24.57 -14.98 30.40
N ALA A 185 -24.18 -15.56 31.54
CA ALA A 185 -25.08 -16.36 32.36
C ALA A 185 -26.25 -15.55 32.96
N THR A 186 -26.17 -14.21 32.96
CA THR A 186 -27.29 -13.34 33.37
C THR A 186 -28.40 -13.23 32.32
N LEU A 187 -28.12 -13.64 31.07
CA LEU A 187 -29.13 -13.68 30.01
C LEU A 187 -30.04 -14.88 30.23
N THR A 188 -31.30 -14.62 30.59
CA THR A 188 -32.32 -15.66 30.75
C THR A 188 -33.35 -15.59 29.61
N PRO A 189 -33.59 -16.68 28.87
CA PRO A 189 -34.60 -16.69 27.82
C PRO A 189 -36.00 -16.58 28.42
N ASN A 190 -36.87 -15.79 27.81
CA ASN A 190 -38.28 -15.79 28.16
C ASN A 190 -39.01 -16.92 27.43
N LEU A 191 -39.29 -18.03 28.12
CA LEU A 191 -39.84 -19.25 27.51
C LEU A 191 -41.25 -19.08 26.90
N SER A 192 -41.96 -17.98 27.19
CA SER A 192 -43.26 -17.67 26.57
C SER A 192 -43.14 -16.83 25.28
N SER A 193 -41.94 -16.40 24.92
CA SER A 193 -41.69 -15.56 23.74
C SER A 193 -41.64 -16.38 22.45
N THR A 194 -41.87 -15.70 21.32
CA THR A 194 -41.72 -16.33 20.00
C THR A 194 -40.24 -16.63 19.70
N PRO A 195 -39.95 -17.54 18.75
CA PRO A 195 -38.57 -17.79 18.32
C PRO A 195 -37.83 -16.51 17.90
N ASP A 196 -38.51 -15.63 17.17
CA ASP A 196 -37.94 -14.37 16.69
C ASP A 196 -37.57 -13.44 17.86
N ASP A 197 -38.46 -13.31 18.85
CA ASP A 197 -38.21 -12.52 20.05
C ASP A 197 -37.02 -13.06 20.85
N LEU A 198 -36.89 -14.39 20.98
CA LEU A 198 -35.76 -15.03 21.66
C LEU A 198 -34.44 -14.75 20.92
N VAL A 199 -34.42 -14.82 19.58
CA VAL A 199 -33.24 -14.49 18.78
C VAL A 199 -32.87 -13.01 18.93
N ILE A 200 -33.85 -12.11 18.93
CA ILE A 200 -33.63 -10.67 19.16
C ILE A 200 -33.05 -10.43 20.56
N GLN A 201 -33.60 -11.06 21.60
CA GLN A 201 -33.12 -10.94 22.97
C GLN A 201 -31.68 -11.47 23.11
N TYR A 202 -31.39 -12.62 22.51
CA TYR A 202 -30.04 -13.20 22.46
C TYR A 202 -29.05 -12.27 21.77
N ASN A 203 -29.34 -11.83 20.55
CA ASN A 203 -28.45 -10.98 19.77
C ASN A 203 -28.18 -9.64 20.47
N ASN A 204 -29.22 -8.97 20.96
CA ASN A 204 -29.10 -7.69 21.66
C ASN A 204 -28.34 -7.84 22.99
N GLY A 205 -28.62 -8.90 23.75
CA GLY A 205 -27.93 -9.21 25.00
C GLY A 205 -26.43 -9.43 24.78
N LEU A 206 -26.08 -10.27 23.81
CA LEU A 206 -24.68 -10.55 23.47
C LEU A 206 -23.93 -9.31 22.99
N VAL A 207 -24.55 -8.51 22.11
CA VAL A 207 -23.94 -7.26 21.60
C VAL A 207 -23.74 -6.26 22.74
N SER A 208 -24.73 -6.10 23.62
CA SER A 208 -24.65 -5.20 24.79
C SER A 208 -23.52 -5.60 25.73
N ILE A 209 -23.45 -6.87 26.10
CA ILE A 209 -22.38 -7.39 26.97
C ILE A 209 -21.02 -7.23 26.27
N LEU A 210 -20.88 -7.63 25.00
CA LEU A 210 -19.62 -7.47 24.29
C LEU A 210 -19.19 -6.00 24.16
N ASN A 211 -20.13 -5.06 24.02
CA ASN A 211 -19.83 -3.62 24.02
C ASN A 211 -19.25 -3.14 25.36
N SER A 212 -19.68 -3.71 26.49
CA SER A 212 -19.14 -3.36 27.81
C SER A 212 -17.70 -3.87 28.02
N PHE A 213 -17.37 -5.07 27.52
CA PHE A 213 -16.03 -5.67 27.67
C PHE A 213 -15.04 -5.22 26.59
N ALA A 214 -15.51 -5.04 25.36
CA ALA A 214 -14.66 -4.71 24.21
C ALA A 214 -15.40 -3.77 23.25
N PRO A 215 -15.56 -2.48 23.60
CA PRO A 215 -16.25 -1.52 22.74
C PRO A 215 -15.56 -1.38 21.37
N ILE A 216 -16.35 -1.03 20.35
CA ILE A 216 -15.82 -0.75 19.01
C ILE A 216 -14.91 0.48 19.10
N LYS A 217 -13.66 0.32 18.69
CA LYS A 217 -12.70 1.40 18.53
C LYS A 217 -12.47 1.63 17.05
N SER A 218 -12.46 2.90 16.64
CA SER A 218 -12.13 3.28 15.27
C SER A 218 -10.77 3.96 15.23
N ARG A 219 -9.97 3.64 14.22
CA ARG A 219 -8.66 4.27 14.00
C ARG A 219 -8.44 4.54 12.52
N SER A 220 -7.93 5.73 12.24
CA SER A 220 -7.36 6.09 10.95
C SER A 220 -6.04 5.35 10.75
N VAL A 221 -5.98 4.47 9.73
CA VAL A 221 -4.77 3.73 9.36
C VAL A 221 -4.37 3.97 7.92
N TYR A 222 -3.06 4.02 7.71
CA TYR A 222 -2.44 3.98 6.40
C TYR A 222 -1.89 2.57 6.18
N PHE A 223 -2.42 1.86 5.18
CA PHE A 223 -1.84 0.59 4.77
C PHE A 223 -0.58 0.89 3.94
N THR A 224 0.57 0.91 4.61
CA THR A 224 1.88 0.85 3.95
C THR A 224 2.21 -0.60 3.63
N ARG A 225 2.87 -0.87 2.50
CA ARG A 225 3.49 -2.19 2.26
C ARG A 225 4.42 -2.52 3.44
N SER A 226 4.16 -3.63 4.12
CA SER A 226 5.09 -4.15 5.12
C SER A 226 6.35 -4.65 4.39
N ALA A 227 7.50 -4.50 5.04
CA ALA A 227 8.76 -5.11 4.61
C ALA A 227 9.15 -6.14 5.67
N PRO A 228 8.57 -7.37 5.64
CA PRO A 228 8.78 -8.35 6.71
C PRO A 228 10.24 -8.79 6.85
N TRP A 229 11.01 -8.71 5.75
CA TRP A 229 12.46 -8.94 5.73
C TRP A 229 13.28 -7.85 6.46
N PHE A 230 12.68 -6.71 6.86
CA PHE A 230 13.38 -5.62 7.54
C PHE A 230 13.41 -5.82 9.06
N THR A 231 14.36 -6.65 9.51
CA THR A 231 14.50 -7.13 10.89
C THR A 231 14.96 -6.06 11.89
N PRO A 232 14.80 -6.28 13.21
CA PRO A 232 15.37 -5.41 14.25
C PRO A 232 16.89 -5.22 14.15
N ALA A 233 17.63 -6.25 13.72
CA ALA A 233 19.07 -6.16 13.48
C ALA A 233 19.40 -5.13 12.38
N LEU A 234 18.66 -5.15 11.27
CA LEU A 234 18.80 -4.14 10.21
C LEU A 234 18.45 -2.73 10.69
N ARG A 235 17.47 -2.59 11.60
CA ARG A 235 17.16 -1.29 12.24
C ARG A 235 18.32 -0.77 13.06
N SER A 236 18.98 -1.65 13.82
CA SER A 236 20.18 -1.30 14.60
C SER A 236 21.35 -0.88 13.71
N LEU A 237 21.61 -1.61 12.62
CA LEU A 237 22.63 -1.24 11.63
C LEU A 237 22.33 0.12 10.99
N LYS A 238 21.07 0.38 10.62
CA LYS A 238 20.63 1.68 10.09
C LYS A 238 20.83 2.81 11.11
N ALA A 239 20.53 2.59 12.39
CA ALA A 239 20.74 3.57 13.44
C ALA A 239 22.24 3.88 13.62
N THR A 240 23.09 2.84 13.60
CA THR A 240 24.55 2.96 13.67
C THR A 240 25.10 3.75 12.49
N ASN A 241 24.62 3.47 11.27
CA ASN A 241 24.95 4.26 10.08
C ASN A 241 24.66 5.74 10.27
N ARG A 242 23.45 6.09 10.73
CA ARG A 242 23.07 7.49 10.98
C ARG A 242 23.88 8.13 12.11
N ARG A 243 24.37 7.36 13.08
CA ARG A 243 25.26 7.86 14.13
C ARG A 243 26.63 8.20 13.55
N LEU A 244 27.22 7.31 12.77
CA LEU A 244 28.52 7.51 12.13
C LEU A 244 28.48 8.63 11.09
N GLU A 245 27.42 8.71 10.29
CA GLU A 245 27.18 9.83 9.35
C GLU A 245 27.22 11.17 10.08
N ARG A 246 26.46 11.29 11.18
CA ARG A 246 26.42 12.52 12.00
C ARG A 246 27.76 12.82 12.65
N LEU A 247 28.47 11.80 13.11
CA LEU A 247 29.81 11.96 13.69
C LEU A 247 30.81 12.46 12.65
N TYR A 248 30.81 11.88 11.46
CA TYR A 248 31.65 12.33 10.34
C TYR A 248 31.30 13.78 9.96
N LYS A 249 30.02 14.10 9.76
CA LYS A 249 29.56 15.48 9.46
C LYS A 249 29.98 16.49 10.54
N LYS A 250 29.95 16.10 11.82
CA LYS A 250 30.35 16.96 12.94
C LYS A 250 31.87 17.20 13.02
N THR A 251 32.67 16.21 12.66
CA THR A 251 34.12 16.21 12.97
C THR A 251 35.01 16.42 11.75
N GLY A 252 34.54 16.06 10.55
CA GLY A 252 35.32 16.12 9.31
C GLY A 252 36.52 15.15 9.24
N LEU A 253 36.75 14.32 10.26
CA LEU A 253 37.94 13.46 10.35
C LEU A 253 37.85 12.26 9.39
N THR A 254 38.97 11.97 8.72
CA THR A 254 39.12 10.83 7.80
C THR A 254 38.75 9.50 8.45
N ILE A 255 39.19 9.27 9.70
CA ILE A 255 38.87 8.02 10.41
C ILE A 255 37.36 7.80 10.58
N HIS A 256 36.59 8.88 10.81
CA HIS A 256 35.13 8.77 10.91
C HIS A 256 34.48 8.55 9.54
N LYS A 257 35.06 9.10 8.48
CA LYS A 257 34.66 8.82 7.10
C LYS A 257 34.87 7.35 6.75
N ASP A 258 36.01 6.78 7.13
CA ASP A 258 36.34 5.38 6.85
C ASP A 258 35.43 4.43 7.62
N LEU A 259 35.18 4.72 8.91
CA LEU A 259 34.20 3.98 9.73
C LEU A 259 32.79 4.06 9.14
N TYR A 260 32.36 5.24 8.70
CA TYR A 260 31.05 5.40 8.04
C TYR A 260 30.97 4.61 6.73
N SER A 261 32.02 4.65 5.91
CA SER A 261 32.10 3.92 4.63
C SER A 261 32.02 2.41 4.84
N ALA A 262 32.78 1.88 5.81
CA ALA A 262 32.74 0.46 6.17
C ALA A 262 31.35 0.04 6.67
N GLN A 263 30.71 0.84 7.52
CA GLN A 263 29.38 0.54 8.04
C GLN A 263 28.29 0.58 6.96
N ILE A 264 28.40 1.48 5.97
CA ILE A 264 27.49 1.49 4.82
C ILE A 264 27.61 0.20 4.02
N SER A 265 28.83 -0.28 3.77
CA SER A 265 29.06 -1.53 3.03
C SER A 265 28.42 -2.70 3.77
N LEU A 266 28.72 -2.84 5.07
CA LEU A 266 28.13 -3.88 5.93
C LEU A 266 26.60 -3.86 5.90
N TYR A 267 26.01 -2.66 6.00
CA TYR A 267 24.57 -2.51 5.99
C TYR A 267 23.95 -2.87 4.63
N LYS A 268 24.59 -2.49 3.52
CA LYS A 268 24.14 -2.85 2.16
C LYS A 268 24.13 -4.37 1.98
N ASP A 269 25.19 -5.04 2.40
CA ASP A 269 25.32 -6.50 2.31
C ASP A 269 24.29 -7.20 3.20
N SER A 270 24.10 -6.70 4.42
CA SER A 270 23.09 -7.21 5.36
C SER A 270 21.66 -7.07 4.81
N ILE A 271 21.34 -5.96 4.14
CA ILE A 271 20.04 -5.76 3.49
C ILE A 271 19.85 -6.75 2.35
N SER A 272 20.87 -6.94 1.51
CA SER A 272 20.84 -7.89 0.40
C SER A 272 20.61 -9.32 0.91
N HIS A 273 21.39 -9.72 1.91
CA HIS A 273 21.31 -11.04 2.54
C HIS A 273 19.94 -11.28 3.17
N ALA A 274 19.44 -10.37 4.00
CA ALA A 274 18.16 -10.53 4.68
C ALA A 274 16.98 -10.62 3.69
N LYS A 275 16.99 -9.81 2.62
CA LYS A 275 16.00 -9.93 1.54
C LYS A 275 16.07 -11.29 0.86
N SER A 276 17.28 -11.71 0.47
CA SER A 276 17.50 -12.99 -0.21
C SER A 276 17.05 -14.15 0.67
N GLN A 277 17.46 -14.18 1.93
CA GLN A 277 17.09 -15.20 2.91
C GLN A 277 15.57 -15.27 3.12
N TYR A 278 14.90 -14.12 3.25
CA TYR A 278 13.45 -14.07 3.43
C TYR A 278 12.71 -14.67 2.24
N TYR A 279 12.99 -14.20 1.03
CA TYR A 279 12.28 -14.67 -0.16
C TYR A 279 12.64 -16.10 -0.54
N SER A 280 13.90 -16.50 -0.41
CA SER A 280 14.32 -17.90 -0.62
C SER A 280 13.64 -18.83 0.38
N GLY A 281 13.65 -18.51 1.68
CA GLY A 281 12.96 -19.30 2.69
C GLY A 281 11.45 -19.42 2.45
N LEU A 282 10.82 -18.33 2.00
CA LEU A 282 9.39 -18.30 1.67
C LEU A 282 9.07 -19.17 0.44
N ILE A 283 9.95 -19.19 -0.57
CA ILE A 283 9.85 -20.08 -1.73
C ILE A 283 10.05 -21.54 -1.31
N SER A 284 11.11 -21.85 -0.56
CA SER A 284 11.42 -23.20 -0.10
C SER A 284 10.32 -23.80 0.78
N SER A 285 9.72 -22.99 1.66
CA SER A 285 8.64 -23.43 2.55
C SER A 285 7.32 -23.70 1.83
N ASN A 286 7.15 -23.19 0.60
CA ASN A 286 5.94 -23.35 -0.21
C ASN A 286 6.20 -24.09 -1.53
N SER A 287 7.28 -24.88 -1.61
CA SER A 287 7.74 -25.55 -2.84
C SER A 287 6.69 -26.47 -3.47
N SER A 288 5.84 -27.11 -2.66
CA SER A 288 4.75 -27.98 -3.10
C SER A 288 3.44 -27.23 -3.44
N ASN A 289 3.35 -25.94 -3.14
CA ASN A 289 2.13 -25.15 -3.32
C ASN A 289 2.32 -24.11 -4.43
N THR A 290 2.13 -24.55 -5.67
CA THR A 290 2.28 -23.74 -6.88
C THR A 290 1.44 -22.46 -6.86
N LYS A 291 0.20 -22.52 -6.37
CA LYS A 291 -0.68 -21.34 -6.25
C LYS A 291 -0.07 -20.26 -5.35
N THR A 292 0.51 -20.66 -4.23
CA THR A 292 1.16 -19.73 -3.29
C THR A 292 2.43 -19.14 -3.92
N LEU A 293 3.24 -19.95 -4.61
CA LEU A 293 4.41 -19.47 -5.35
C LEU A 293 4.07 -18.43 -6.41
N PHE A 294 3.04 -18.68 -7.23
CA PHE A 294 2.56 -17.71 -8.22
C PHE A 294 2.04 -16.42 -7.57
N SER A 295 1.31 -16.53 -6.44
CA SER A 295 0.87 -15.36 -5.68
C SER A 295 2.05 -14.53 -5.17
N ILE A 296 3.10 -15.18 -4.64
CA ILE A 296 4.34 -14.52 -4.19
C ILE A 296 5.02 -13.82 -5.37
N MET A 297 5.19 -14.52 -6.49
CA MET A 297 5.79 -13.97 -7.71
C MET A 297 5.02 -12.73 -8.19
N ASN A 298 3.70 -12.81 -8.30
CA ASN A 298 2.86 -11.68 -8.70
C ASN A 298 3.01 -10.51 -7.71
N SER A 299 3.07 -10.77 -6.40
CA SER A 299 3.25 -9.70 -5.41
C SER A 299 4.60 -8.97 -5.53
N ILE A 300 5.65 -9.65 -6.00
CA ILE A 300 7.01 -9.11 -6.14
C ILE A 300 7.16 -8.35 -7.45
N PHE A 301 6.70 -8.94 -8.56
CA PHE A 301 7.00 -8.47 -9.91
C PHE A 301 5.89 -7.63 -10.55
N GLN A 302 4.63 -7.81 -10.14
CA GLN A 302 3.53 -7.06 -10.74
C GLN A 302 3.21 -5.80 -9.91
N PRO A 303 2.89 -4.67 -10.57
CA PRO A 303 2.16 -3.59 -9.91
C PRO A 303 0.87 -4.15 -9.32
N PRO A 304 0.34 -3.60 -8.21
CA PRO A 304 -0.99 -4.00 -7.77
C PRO A 304 -1.96 -3.82 -8.93
N ASP A 305 -2.67 -4.88 -9.30
CA ASP A 305 -3.80 -4.82 -10.23
C ASP A 305 -4.86 -3.88 -9.63
N SER A 306 -4.72 -2.60 -9.90
CA SER A 306 -5.74 -1.63 -9.58
C SER A 306 -6.64 -1.53 -10.79
N LEU A 307 -7.87 -2.03 -10.66
CA LEU A 307 -8.94 -1.68 -11.58
C LEU A 307 -8.98 -0.14 -11.72
N PRO A 308 -9.30 0.40 -12.91
CA PRO A 308 -9.57 1.82 -13.09
C PRO A 308 -10.51 2.36 -12.02
N ILE A 309 -10.26 3.59 -11.54
CA ILE A 309 -10.99 4.18 -10.40
C ILE A 309 -12.51 4.14 -10.59
N HIS A 310 -13.00 4.31 -11.82
CA HIS A 310 -14.43 4.29 -12.13
C HIS A 310 -15.10 2.94 -11.84
N LEU A 311 -14.35 1.82 -11.89
CA LEU A 311 -14.87 0.48 -11.61
C LEU A 311 -15.13 0.23 -10.11
N TYR A 312 -14.66 1.11 -9.23
CA TYR A 312 -14.99 1.06 -7.79
C TYR A 312 -16.20 1.94 -7.44
N SER A 313 -16.88 2.53 -8.43
CA SER A 313 -18.07 3.35 -8.17
C SER A 313 -19.28 2.48 -7.82
N SER A 314 -20.14 2.98 -6.94
CA SER A 314 -21.41 2.32 -6.60
C SER A 314 -22.28 2.08 -7.84
N GLU A 315 -22.23 2.98 -8.81
CA GLU A 315 -22.94 2.87 -10.08
C GLU A 315 -22.47 1.65 -10.90
N THR A 316 -21.16 1.47 -11.05
CA THR A 316 -20.62 0.29 -11.74
C THR A 316 -20.92 -1.01 -10.98
N CYS A 317 -20.82 -1.00 -9.64
CA CYS A 317 -21.20 -2.16 -8.83
C CYS A 317 -22.68 -2.52 -9.00
N ASN A 318 -23.58 -1.54 -9.03
CA ASN A 318 -25.00 -1.75 -9.26
C ASN A 318 -25.30 -2.26 -10.67
N SER A 319 -24.60 -1.74 -11.68
CA SER A 319 -24.72 -2.24 -13.06
C SER A 319 -24.28 -3.70 -13.17
N LEU A 320 -23.19 -4.09 -12.50
CA LEU A 320 -22.75 -5.48 -12.41
C LEU A 320 -23.79 -6.37 -11.72
N LEU A 321 -24.34 -5.93 -10.58
CA LEU A 321 -25.41 -6.65 -9.88
C LEU A 321 -26.63 -6.86 -10.79
N GLN A 322 -27.05 -5.81 -11.48
CA GLN A 322 -28.17 -5.86 -12.42
C GLN A 322 -27.90 -6.85 -13.55
N PHE A 323 -26.70 -6.82 -14.14
CA PHE A 323 -26.30 -7.78 -15.17
C PHE A 323 -26.44 -9.25 -14.70
N PHE A 324 -26.01 -9.55 -13.46
CA PHE A 324 -26.14 -10.90 -12.91
C PHE A 324 -27.59 -11.28 -12.62
N ASN A 325 -28.38 -10.37 -12.05
CA ASN A 325 -29.82 -10.58 -11.84
C ASN A 325 -30.53 -10.85 -13.18
N ASP A 326 -30.24 -10.05 -14.20
CA ASP A 326 -30.81 -10.22 -15.54
C ASP A 326 -30.34 -11.53 -16.19
N LYS A 327 -29.11 -11.96 -15.93
CA LYS A 327 -28.62 -13.26 -16.38
C LYS A 327 -29.37 -14.41 -15.69
N VAL A 328 -29.56 -14.34 -14.38
CA VAL A 328 -30.33 -15.33 -13.61
C VAL A 328 -31.77 -15.39 -14.11
N ASN A 329 -32.41 -14.23 -14.30
CA ASN A 329 -33.76 -14.14 -14.87
C ASN A 329 -33.84 -14.75 -16.26
N ARG A 330 -32.87 -14.46 -17.15
CA ARG A 330 -32.80 -15.08 -18.48
C ARG A 330 -32.65 -16.60 -18.41
N ILE A 331 -31.84 -17.11 -17.48
CA ILE A 331 -31.72 -18.56 -17.26
C ILE A 331 -33.06 -19.14 -16.82
N HIS A 332 -33.73 -18.53 -15.84
CA HIS A 332 -35.05 -18.97 -15.39
C HIS A 332 -36.09 -18.97 -16.51
N LEU A 333 -36.09 -17.94 -17.37
CA LEU A 333 -36.99 -17.86 -18.54
C LEU A 333 -36.65 -18.89 -19.62
N SER A 334 -35.38 -19.31 -19.72
CA SER A 334 -34.92 -20.33 -20.69
C SER A 334 -35.14 -21.76 -20.22
N LEU A 335 -35.39 -21.97 -18.92
CA LEU A 335 -35.75 -23.28 -18.40
C LEU A 335 -37.19 -23.59 -18.84
N PRO A 336 -37.46 -24.75 -19.45
CA PRO A 336 -38.81 -25.12 -19.83
C PRO A 336 -39.69 -25.12 -18.58
N HIS A 337 -40.87 -24.50 -18.69
CA HIS A 337 -41.96 -24.67 -17.72
C HIS A 337 -42.43 -26.13 -17.77
N SER A 338 -41.64 -27.01 -17.16
CA SER A 338 -42.14 -28.29 -16.68
C SER A 338 -43.07 -27.93 -15.53
N SER A 339 -44.34 -28.27 -15.66
CA SER A 339 -45.19 -28.44 -14.50
C SER A 339 -44.39 -29.28 -13.48
N PRO A 340 -44.35 -28.90 -12.19
CA PRO A 340 -43.75 -29.78 -11.20
C PRO A 340 -44.36 -31.17 -11.45
N PRO A 341 -43.55 -32.23 -11.52
CA PRO A 341 -44.09 -33.57 -11.65
C PRO A 341 -45.20 -33.69 -10.62
N SER A 342 -46.38 -34.14 -11.04
CA SER A 342 -47.49 -34.41 -10.12
C SER A 342 -46.87 -35.15 -8.94
N PRO A 343 -46.97 -34.64 -7.71
CA PRO A 343 -46.32 -35.28 -6.58
C PRO A 343 -46.78 -36.73 -6.62
N ASP A 344 -45.83 -37.66 -6.75
CA ASP A 344 -46.16 -39.06 -6.64
C ASP A 344 -46.86 -39.19 -5.29
N LEU A 345 -48.16 -39.51 -5.33
CA LEU A 345 -48.98 -39.75 -4.16
C LEU A 345 -48.53 -41.09 -3.58
N PHE A 346 -47.32 -41.12 -3.04
CA PHE A 346 -46.91 -42.16 -2.12
C PHE A 346 -47.73 -41.94 -0.86
N GLU A 347 -48.61 -42.89 -0.52
CA GLU A 347 -49.10 -42.98 0.85
C GLU A 347 -47.86 -43.07 1.75
N PRO A 348 -47.65 -42.11 2.67
CA PRO A 348 -46.49 -42.14 3.54
C PRO A 348 -46.62 -43.39 4.42
N THR A 349 -45.80 -44.40 4.11
CA THR A 349 -45.73 -45.68 4.85
C THR A 349 -45.18 -45.50 6.26
N ILE A 350 -44.61 -44.34 6.56
CA ILE A 350 -44.04 -43.99 7.86
C ILE A 350 -44.71 -42.70 8.32
N GLN A 351 -45.53 -42.80 9.36
CA GLN A 351 -46.05 -41.63 10.07
C GLN A 351 -45.03 -41.18 11.10
N PHE A 352 -44.71 -39.89 11.07
CA PHE A 352 -43.86 -39.27 12.08
C PHE A 352 -44.69 -39.05 13.36
N SER A 353 -44.66 -40.03 14.25
CA SER A 353 -45.55 -40.09 15.43
C SER A 353 -45.10 -39.21 16.59
N SER A 354 -43.81 -38.91 16.70
CA SER A 354 -43.24 -38.12 17.79
C SER A 354 -41.97 -37.40 17.37
N PHE A 355 -41.86 -36.11 17.73
CA PHE A 355 -40.61 -35.35 17.69
C PHE A 355 -40.08 -35.20 19.11
N GLU A 356 -38.90 -35.74 19.39
CA GLU A 356 -38.20 -35.44 20.64
C GLU A 356 -37.28 -34.25 20.42
N LEU A 357 -37.42 -33.22 21.25
CA LEU A 357 -36.54 -32.07 21.22
C LEU A 357 -35.12 -32.49 21.66
N PRO A 358 -34.07 -31.98 21.00
CA PRO A 358 -32.69 -32.38 21.31
C PRO A 358 -32.31 -31.98 22.73
N HIS A 359 -31.65 -32.89 23.46
CA HIS A 359 -31.20 -32.63 24.83
C HIS A 359 -30.07 -31.57 24.84
N PRO A 360 -29.97 -30.70 25.87
CA PRO A 360 -28.91 -29.68 25.95
C PRO A 360 -27.47 -30.22 25.73
N SER A 361 -27.18 -31.45 26.17
CA SER A 361 -25.86 -32.08 25.96
C SER A 361 -25.55 -32.37 24.50
N GLU A 362 -26.56 -32.70 23.69
CA GLU A 362 -26.40 -32.93 22.25
C GLU A 362 -26.15 -31.61 21.53
N ILE A 363 -26.91 -30.57 21.89
CA ILE A 363 -26.72 -29.21 21.37
C ILE A 363 -25.29 -28.71 21.67
N LEU A 364 -24.81 -28.93 22.90
CA LEU A 364 -23.44 -28.63 23.30
C LEU A 364 -22.40 -29.32 22.41
N ASP A 365 -22.57 -30.62 22.15
CA ASP A 365 -21.66 -31.43 21.34
C ASP A 365 -21.65 -30.97 19.87
N TYR A 366 -22.82 -30.70 19.29
CA TYR A 366 -22.94 -30.18 17.91
C TYR A 366 -22.22 -28.84 17.74
N ILE A 367 -22.43 -27.90 18.66
CA ILE A 367 -21.78 -26.57 18.61
C ILE A 367 -20.27 -26.72 18.80
N THR A 368 -19.84 -27.60 19.71
CA THR A 368 -18.41 -27.84 19.99
C THR A 368 -17.71 -28.40 18.75
N LYS A 369 -18.31 -29.37 18.06
CA LYS A 369 -17.76 -30.01 16.83
C LYS A 369 -17.81 -29.12 15.58
N SER A 370 -18.68 -28.11 15.55
CA SER A 370 -18.82 -27.21 14.40
C SER A 370 -17.57 -26.38 14.12
N LYS A 371 -17.35 -25.88 12.90
CA LYS A 371 -16.25 -24.93 12.66
C LYS A 371 -16.56 -23.57 13.31
N PRO A 372 -15.58 -22.88 13.92
CA PRO A 372 -15.80 -21.56 14.52
C PRO A 372 -15.81 -20.44 13.45
N SER A 373 -16.58 -20.63 12.39
CA SER A 373 -16.78 -19.62 11.35
C SER A 373 -17.70 -18.51 11.85
N THR A 374 -17.35 -17.27 11.56
CA THR A 374 -18.15 -16.07 11.89
C THR A 374 -18.50 -15.32 10.63
N CYS A 375 -19.74 -14.83 10.54
CA CYS A 375 -20.27 -14.00 9.49
C CYS A 375 -20.71 -12.63 10.04
N GLN A 376 -21.19 -11.75 9.15
CA GLN A 376 -21.63 -10.40 9.55
C GLN A 376 -22.96 -10.37 10.32
N LEU A 377 -23.74 -11.45 10.25
CA LEU A 377 -25.02 -11.58 10.96
C LEU A 377 -24.84 -12.09 12.40
N ASP A 378 -23.67 -12.62 12.74
CA ASP A 378 -23.42 -13.13 14.08
C ASP A 378 -23.27 -11.95 15.06
N PRO A 379 -23.95 -11.98 16.21
CA PRO A 379 -23.91 -10.88 17.18
C PRO A 379 -22.51 -10.68 17.78
N ILE A 380 -21.75 -11.78 17.92
CA ILE A 380 -20.37 -11.81 18.42
C ILE A 380 -19.59 -12.91 17.69
N PRO A 381 -18.24 -12.86 17.70
CA PRO A 381 -17.44 -13.92 17.10
C PRO A 381 -17.71 -15.29 17.71
N THR A 382 -17.86 -16.29 16.85
CA THR A 382 -18.17 -17.69 17.18
C THR A 382 -17.14 -18.31 18.14
N VAL A 383 -15.90 -17.83 18.10
CA VAL A 383 -14.85 -18.22 19.06
C VAL A 383 -15.25 -17.87 20.49
N LEU A 384 -15.87 -16.71 20.73
CA LEU A 384 -16.35 -16.31 22.06
C LEU A 384 -17.58 -17.11 22.47
N VAL A 385 -18.51 -17.36 21.53
CA VAL A 385 -19.69 -18.21 21.77
C VAL A 385 -19.25 -19.58 22.27
N LYS A 386 -18.29 -20.22 21.60
CA LYS A 386 -17.73 -21.51 22.01
C LYS A 386 -17.00 -21.46 23.35
N SER A 387 -16.22 -20.40 23.57
CA SER A 387 -15.46 -20.25 24.82
C SER A 387 -16.36 -20.05 26.04
N CYS A 388 -17.55 -19.48 25.86
CA CYS A 388 -18.55 -19.24 26.92
C CYS A 388 -19.80 -20.11 26.76
N LEU A 389 -19.70 -21.24 26.04
CA LEU A 389 -20.86 -22.00 25.59
C LEU A 389 -21.70 -22.53 26.75
N SER A 390 -21.07 -22.93 27.86
CA SER A 390 -21.77 -23.39 29.06
C SER A 390 -22.77 -22.37 29.60
N SER A 391 -22.42 -21.08 29.55
CA SER A 391 -23.28 -19.98 30.02
C SER A 391 -24.38 -19.63 29.00
N LEU A 392 -24.13 -19.87 27.71
CA LEU A 392 -25.07 -19.54 26.63
C LEU A 392 -26.02 -20.69 26.27
N LEU A 393 -25.65 -21.92 26.64
CA LEU A 393 -26.36 -23.13 26.29
C LEU A 393 -27.85 -23.08 26.64
N PRO A 394 -28.29 -22.63 27.84
CA PRO A 394 -29.72 -22.57 28.17
C PRO A 394 -30.52 -21.69 27.20
N PHE A 395 -29.93 -20.56 26.80
CA PHE A 395 -30.58 -19.62 25.87
C PHE A 395 -30.63 -20.18 24.46
N ILE A 396 -29.52 -20.75 23.97
CA ILE A 396 -29.45 -21.38 22.65
C ILE A 396 -30.43 -22.56 22.58
N THR A 397 -30.52 -23.36 23.64
CA THR A 397 -31.49 -24.46 23.73
C THR A 397 -32.93 -23.96 23.68
N ALA A 398 -33.27 -22.88 24.41
CA ALA A 398 -34.60 -22.30 24.35
C ALA A 398 -34.98 -21.83 22.94
N ILE A 399 -34.06 -21.20 22.19
CA ILE A 399 -34.27 -20.81 20.80
C ILE A 399 -34.56 -22.04 19.92
N ILE A 400 -33.73 -23.09 20.04
CA ILE A 400 -33.88 -24.31 19.24
C ILE A 400 -35.21 -25.01 19.57
N HIS A 401 -35.52 -25.17 20.85
CA HIS A 401 -36.76 -25.81 21.30
C HIS A 401 -37.98 -25.04 20.84
N SER A 402 -37.99 -23.70 20.98
CA SER A 402 -39.09 -22.86 20.51
C SER A 402 -39.25 -22.87 18.99
N SER A 403 -38.18 -23.08 18.23
CA SER A 403 -38.24 -23.12 16.75
C SER A 403 -38.74 -24.46 16.20
N LEU A 404 -38.66 -25.52 17.01
CA LEU A 404 -39.02 -26.90 16.64
C LEU A 404 -40.35 -27.35 17.29
N SER A 405 -40.83 -26.62 18.29
CA SER A 405 -42.18 -26.73 18.84
C SER A 405 -43.19 -26.00 17.97
#